data_AF-A0A6V8CBK0-F1
#
_entry.id   AF-A0A6V8CBK0-F1
#
_cell.length_a   1.000
_cell.length_b   1.000
_cell.length_c   1.000
_cell.angle_alpha   90.00
_cell.angle_beta   90.00
_cell.angle_gamma   90.00
#
_symmetry.space_group_name_H-M   'P 1'
#
loop_
_entity.id
_entity.type
_entity.pdbx_description
1 polymer ?
#
loop_
_entity_poly.entity_id
_entity_poly.type
_entity_poly.pdbx_seq_one_letter_code
_entity_poly.pdbx_strand_id
1 'polypeptide(L)'
;MSAVRPSALEGMEFLPEPGEPRMLTAVDPSAVEHEAEWRSEVMGWAPTLVSAVPHRRRRVARSSLGLVVLVILAGLIASQGWLFVEIPLDDSEWAFESTGLRDLADEGYDGSGVRVCVVDTGVDT
;
A
#
# COMPACT_ATOMS: atom_id res chain seq x y z
N MET A 1 27.63 -15.04 7.96
CA MET A 1 26.57 -15.93 8.48
C MET A 1 25.62 -15.08 9.31
N SER A 2 24.41 -14.84 8.82
CA SER A 2 23.42 -14.01 9.51
C SER A 2 22.76 -14.85 10.60
N ALA A 3 22.91 -14.43 11.86
CA ALA A 3 22.20 -15.06 12.96
C ALA A 3 20.71 -14.70 12.83
N VAL A 4 19.92 -15.63 12.30
CA VAL A 4 18.47 -15.60 12.44
C VAL A 4 18.19 -15.68 13.94
N ARG A 5 17.81 -14.56 14.56
CA ARG A 5 17.16 -14.62 15.88
C ARG A 5 15.81 -15.29 15.64
N PRO A 6 15.55 -16.49 16.18
CA PRO A 6 14.18 -16.96 16.30
C PRO A 6 13.43 -15.85 17.05
N SER A 7 12.25 -15.45 16.59
CA SER A 7 11.44 -14.52 17.38
C SER A 7 11.31 -15.14 18.77
N ALA A 8 11.65 -14.42 19.84
CA ALA A 8 11.86 -14.95 21.20
C ALA A 8 10.65 -15.70 21.82
N LEU A 9 9.55 -15.79 21.08
CA LEU A 9 8.28 -16.43 21.45
C LEU A 9 7.93 -17.61 20.52
N GLU A 10 8.80 -17.98 19.58
CA GLU A 10 8.57 -19.07 18.65
C GLU A 10 8.71 -20.42 19.38
N GLY A 11 7.64 -21.21 19.37
CA GLY A 11 7.58 -22.48 20.08
C GLY A 11 7.07 -22.38 21.53
N MET A 12 6.78 -21.18 22.02
CA MET A 12 6.16 -20.99 23.34
C MET A 12 4.64 -21.23 23.28
N GLU A 13 4.09 -21.74 24.37
CA GLU A 13 2.65 -21.81 24.61
C GLU A 13 2.17 -20.54 25.34
N PHE A 14 0.88 -20.23 25.23
CA PHE A 14 0.31 -19.03 25.84
C PHE A 14 -0.85 -19.37 26.76
N LEU A 15 -0.78 -18.87 28.00
CA LEU A 15 -1.83 -19.02 28.99
C LEU A 15 -2.56 -17.68 29.18
N PRO A 16 -3.91 -17.65 29.15
CA PRO A 16 -4.66 -16.44 29.49
C PRO A 16 -4.61 -16.16 31.00
N GLU A 17 -4.46 -14.89 31.36
CA GLU A 17 -4.50 -14.47 32.76
C GLU A 17 -5.91 -14.64 33.37
N PRO A 18 -6.01 -15.06 34.66
CA PRO A 18 -7.30 -15.16 35.33
C PRO A 18 -8.04 -13.83 35.37
N GLY A 19 -9.28 -13.80 34.88
CA GLY A 19 -10.11 -12.58 34.84
C GLY A 19 -9.81 -11.64 33.68
N GLU A 20 -8.69 -11.82 32.95
CA GLU A 20 -8.34 -10.99 31.79
C GLU A 20 -7.84 -11.83 30.60
N PRO A 21 -8.74 -12.49 29.85
CA PRO A 21 -8.38 -13.43 28.78
C PRO A 21 -7.65 -12.84 27.57
N ARG A 22 -7.44 -11.51 27.55
CA ARG A 22 -6.74 -10.79 26.49
C ARG A 22 -5.26 -10.61 26.78
N MET A 23 -4.85 -10.74 28.05
CA MET A 23 -3.45 -10.79 28.43
C MET A 23 -2.98 -12.24 28.45
N LEU A 24 -1.84 -12.50 27.79
CA LEU A 24 -1.29 -13.83 27.61
C LEU A 24 0.11 -13.89 28.21
N THR A 25 0.35 -14.90 29.03
CA THR A 25 1.68 -15.22 29.57
C THR A 25 2.31 -16.32 28.71
N ALA A 26 3.55 -16.09 28.28
CA ALA A 26 4.33 -17.08 27.55
C ALA A 26 4.83 -18.15 28.54
N VAL A 27 4.57 -19.41 28.22
CA VAL A 27 4.95 -20.57 29.02
C VAL A 27 5.77 -21.52 28.15
N ASP A 28 6.83 -22.06 28.74
CA ASP A 28 7.60 -23.14 28.11
C ASP A 28 6.71 -24.40 28.08
N PRO A 29 6.44 -25.00 26.90
CA PRO A 29 5.60 -26.20 26.81
C PRO A 29 6.09 -27.35 27.69
N SER A 30 7.40 -27.45 27.94
CA SER A 30 7.98 -28.48 28.80
C SER A 30 7.66 -28.32 30.29
N ALA A 31 7.21 -27.13 30.72
CA ALA A 31 6.84 -26.85 32.10
C ALA A 31 5.35 -27.14 32.40
N VAL A 32 4.49 -27.21 31.37
CA VAL A 32 3.02 -27.28 31.54
C VAL A 32 2.58 -28.61 32.15
N GLU A 33 3.26 -29.72 31.84
CA GLU A 33 2.85 -31.06 32.28
C GLU A 33 3.36 -31.46 33.68
N HIS A 34 4.27 -30.68 34.29
CA HIS A 34 4.95 -31.11 35.53
C HIS A 34 4.39 -30.55 36.84
N GLU A 35 3.43 -29.62 36.80
CA GLU A 35 3.02 -28.91 38.02
C GLU A 35 1.65 -29.32 38.60
N ALA A 36 0.77 -29.99 37.87
CA ALA A 36 -0.60 -30.20 38.32
C ALA A 36 -0.72 -31.09 39.58
N GLU A 37 0.01 -32.20 39.61
CA GLU A 37 -0.01 -33.18 40.69
C GLU A 37 0.69 -32.63 41.95
N TRP A 38 1.90 -32.10 41.79
CA TRP A 38 2.67 -31.49 42.88
C TRP A 38 1.96 -30.29 43.52
N ARG A 39 1.32 -29.43 42.72
CA ARG A 39 0.55 -28.29 43.25
C ARG A 39 -0.69 -28.74 44.01
N SER A 40 -1.34 -29.82 43.59
CA SER A 40 -2.52 -30.34 44.30
C SER A 40 -2.17 -30.93 45.67
N GLU A 41 -1.00 -31.57 45.77
CA GLU A 41 -0.43 -32.10 47.02
C GLU A 41 -0.11 -30.96 48.00
N VAL A 42 0.58 -29.90 47.54
CA VAL A 42 1.00 -28.78 48.39
C VAL A 42 -0.17 -27.87 48.79
N MET A 43 -1.10 -27.60 47.88
CA MET A 43 -2.19 -26.65 48.12
C MET A 43 -3.40 -27.28 48.81
N GLY A 44 -3.48 -28.62 48.87
CA GLY A 44 -4.59 -29.34 49.50
C GLY A 44 -5.92 -29.28 48.72
N TRP A 45 -5.90 -28.76 47.48
CA TRP A 45 -7.04 -28.75 46.57
C TRP A 45 -6.57 -28.93 45.12
N ALA A 46 -7.38 -29.60 44.28
CA ALA A 46 -7.04 -29.84 42.89
C ALA A 46 -7.20 -28.54 42.07
N PRO A 47 -6.13 -27.96 41.51
CA PRO A 47 -6.24 -26.74 40.73
C PRO A 47 -7.00 -26.99 39.43
N THR A 48 -7.78 -26.00 38.99
CA THR A 48 -8.39 -26.03 37.66
C THR A 48 -7.30 -25.99 36.60
N LEU A 49 -7.23 -27.04 35.77
CA LEU A 49 -6.30 -27.10 34.65
C LEU A 49 -6.72 -26.11 33.56
N VAL A 50 -5.90 -25.09 33.33
CA VAL A 50 -6.10 -24.14 32.24
C VAL A 50 -5.35 -24.67 31.01
N SER A 51 -6.05 -24.91 29.91
CA SER A 51 -5.42 -25.39 28.68
C SER A 51 -4.74 -24.22 27.95
N ALA A 52 -3.47 -24.41 27.57
CA ALA A 52 -2.74 -23.44 26.77
C ALA A 52 -3.40 -23.22 25.39
N VAL A 53 -3.33 -21.98 24.90
CA VAL A 53 -3.78 -21.63 23.57
C VAL A 53 -2.61 -21.79 22.59
N PRO A 54 -2.70 -22.69 21.60
CA PRO A 54 -1.61 -22.90 20.67
C PRO A 54 -1.41 -21.67 19.79
N HIS A 55 -0.16 -21.20 19.68
CA HIS A 55 0.21 -20.14 18.74
C HIS A 55 0.19 -20.66 17.30
N ARG A 56 -1.00 -20.70 16.68
CA ARG A 56 -1.10 -21.00 15.25
C ARG A 56 -0.67 -19.77 14.44
N ARG A 57 0.61 -19.74 14.06
CA ARG A 57 1.08 -18.85 13.00
C ARG A 57 0.25 -19.15 11.75
N ARG A 58 -0.68 -18.24 11.40
CA ARG A 58 -1.42 -18.32 10.14
C ARG A 58 -0.39 -18.24 9.02
N ARG A 59 -0.03 -19.40 8.45
CA ARG A 59 0.67 -19.46 7.17
C ARG A 59 -0.32 -18.97 6.12
N VAL A 60 -0.32 -17.67 5.87
CA VAL A 60 -0.98 -17.12 4.70
C VAL A 60 -0.22 -17.68 3.51
N ALA A 61 -0.85 -18.59 2.78
CA ALA A 61 -0.31 -19.08 1.53
C ALA A 61 -0.16 -17.87 0.59
N ARG A 62 1.07 -17.41 0.39
CA ARG A 62 1.38 -16.33 -0.55
C ARG A 62 1.27 -16.90 -1.96
N SER A 63 0.04 -16.98 -2.48
CA SER A 63 -0.17 -17.35 -3.88
C SER A 63 0.25 -16.17 -4.75
N SER A 64 1.36 -16.33 -5.47
CA SER A 64 1.83 -15.37 -6.46
C SER A 64 0.88 -15.25 -7.66
N LEU A 65 -0.04 -16.21 -7.84
CA LEU A 65 -0.98 -16.25 -8.96
C LEU A 65 -1.88 -15.01 -8.98
N GLY A 66 -2.36 -14.56 -7.81
CA GLY A 66 -3.18 -13.35 -7.72
C GLY A 66 -2.42 -12.09 -8.14
N LEU A 67 -1.15 -11.99 -7.76
CA LEU A 67 -0.28 -10.88 -8.15
C LEU A 67 -0.01 -10.89 -9.66
N VAL A 68 0.26 -12.06 -10.24
CA VAL A 68 0.50 -12.21 -11.68
C VAL A 68 -0.72 -11.80 -12.49
N VAL A 69 -1.92 -12.25 -12.09
CA VAL A 69 -3.17 -11.85 -12.75
C VAL A 69 -3.38 -10.34 -12.67
N LEU A 70 -3.09 -9.73 -11.53
CA LEU A 70 -3.25 -8.29 -11.32
C LEU A 70 -2.29 -7.48 -12.20
N VAL A 71 -1.03 -7.92 -12.33
CA VAL A 71 -0.04 -7.29 -13.21
C VAL A 71 -0.44 -7.40 -14.69
N ILE A 72 -0.93 -8.57 -15.12
CA ILE A 72 -1.41 -8.75 -16.50
C ILE A 72 -2.60 -7.83 -16.78
N LEU A 73 -3.57 -7.76 -15.86
CA LEU A 73 -4.73 -6.88 -16.00
C LEU A 73 -4.34 -5.41 -16.08
N ALA A 74 -3.42 -4.96 -15.22
CA ALA A 74 -2.90 -3.60 -15.24
C ALA A 74 -2.18 -3.29 -16.57
N GLY A 75 -1.38 -4.22 -17.09
CA GLY A 75 -0.72 -4.07 -18.40
C GLY A 75 -1.70 -3.98 -19.56
N LEU A 76 -2.78 -4.77 -19.55
CA LEU A 76 -3.84 -4.68 -20.55
C LEU A 76 -4.54 -3.33 -20.51
N ILE A 77 -4.92 -2.84 -19.32
CA ILE A 77 -5.53 -1.50 -19.16
C ILE A 77 -4.60 -0.40 -19.69
N ALA A 78 -3.31 -0.46 -19.33
CA ALA A 78 -2.31 0.49 -19.79
C ALA A 78 -2.17 0.50 -21.32
N SER A 79 -2.20 -0.68 -21.95
CA SER A 79 -2.07 -0.83 -23.41
C SER A 79 -3.21 -0.20 -24.20
N GLN A 80 -4.40 -0.06 -23.58
CA GLN A 80 -5.57 0.56 -24.21
C GLN A 80 -5.54 2.08 -24.15
N GLY A 81 -4.45 2.66 -23.65
CA GLY A 81 -4.29 4.10 -23.52
C GLY A 81 -5.14 4.73 -22.41
N TRP A 82 -5.83 3.92 -21.60
CA TRP A 82 -6.66 4.39 -20.49
C TRP A 82 -5.89 5.07 -19.34
N LEU A 83 -4.56 5.01 -19.38
CA LEU A 83 -3.68 5.72 -18.46
C LEU A 83 -3.18 7.07 -19.01
N PHE A 84 -3.46 7.39 -20.27
CA PHE A 84 -3.13 8.68 -20.85
C PHE A 84 -4.35 9.59 -20.77
N VAL A 85 -4.26 10.62 -19.93
CA VAL A 85 -5.16 11.75 -19.97
C VAL A 85 -4.51 12.75 -20.93
N GLU A 86 -5.04 12.85 -22.14
CA GLU A 86 -4.74 14.00 -22.99
C GLU A 86 -5.31 15.23 -22.29
N ILE A 87 -4.41 16.09 -21.79
CA ILE A 87 -4.80 17.42 -21.34
C ILE A 87 -5.04 18.20 -22.62
N PRO A 88 -6.29 18.57 -22.95
CA PRO A 88 -6.50 19.48 -24.06
C PRO A 88 -5.73 20.75 -23.73
N LEU A 89 -4.80 21.15 -24.60
CA LEU A 89 -4.27 22.50 -24.49
C LEU A 89 -5.44 23.44 -24.76
N ASP A 90 -5.71 24.34 -23.83
CA ASP A 90 -6.64 25.43 -24.09
C ASP A 90 -6.18 26.19 -25.33
N ASP A 91 -7.13 26.70 -26.10
CA ASP A 91 -6.82 27.53 -27.24
C ASP A 91 -6.06 28.79 -26.79
N SER A 92 -5.21 29.31 -27.69
CA SER A 92 -4.45 30.54 -27.40
C SER A 92 -5.33 31.81 -27.52
N GLU A 93 -6.65 31.67 -27.45
CA GLU A 93 -7.61 32.78 -27.64
C GLU A 93 -7.46 33.85 -26.57
N TRP A 94 -7.11 33.46 -25.34
CA TRP A 94 -6.87 34.41 -24.24
C TRP A 94 -5.85 35.50 -24.62
N ALA A 95 -4.85 35.19 -25.46
CA ALA A 95 -3.83 36.14 -25.88
C ALA A 95 -4.39 37.20 -26.83
N PHE A 96 -5.35 36.83 -27.69
CA PHE A 96 -6.02 37.75 -28.60
C PHE A 96 -7.02 38.65 -27.87
N GLU A 97 -7.79 38.08 -26.94
CA GLU A 97 -8.76 38.83 -26.13
C GLU A 97 -8.06 39.84 -25.22
N SER A 98 -7.02 39.40 -24.49
CA SER A 98 -6.32 40.27 -23.51
C SER A 98 -5.56 41.44 -24.14
N THR A 99 -5.21 41.33 -25.42
CA THR A 99 -4.49 42.38 -26.17
C THR A 99 -5.40 43.23 -27.05
N GLY A 100 -6.70 42.89 -27.16
CA GLY A 100 -7.65 43.55 -28.07
C GLY A 100 -7.37 43.29 -29.55
N LEU A 101 -6.51 42.31 -29.87
CA LEU A 101 -6.20 41.96 -31.26
C LEU A 101 -7.42 41.43 -32.02
N ARG A 102 -8.41 40.86 -31.32
CA ARG A 102 -9.64 40.35 -31.94
C ARG A 102 -10.50 41.49 -32.49
N ASP A 103 -10.69 42.55 -31.71
CA ASP A 103 -11.43 43.74 -32.14
C ASP A 103 -10.78 44.38 -33.37
N LEU A 104 -9.45 44.48 -33.37
CA LEU A 104 -8.70 45.00 -34.53
C LEU A 104 -8.83 44.10 -35.77
N ALA A 105 -8.80 42.78 -35.60
CA ALA A 105 -9.01 41.85 -36.70
C ALA A 105 -10.43 41.97 -37.29
N ASP A 106 -11.45 42.15 -36.43
CA ASP A 106 -12.85 42.35 -36.85
C ASP A 106 -13.06 43.68 -37.59
N GLU A 107 -12.25 44.70 -37.28
CA GLU A 107 -12.17 45.95 -38.03
C GLU A 107 -11.42 45.81 -39.39
N GLY A 108 -10.86 44.63 -39.67
CA GLY A 108 -10.17 44.30 -40.91
C GLY A 108 -8.65 44.47 -40.86
N TYR A 109 -8.05 44.67 -39.68
CA TYR A 109 -6.60 44.72 -39.51
C TYR A 109 -6.03 43.31 -39.32
N ASP A 110 -5.69 42.66 -40.44
CA ASP A 110 -5.19 41.27 -40.48
C ASP A 110 -3.65 41.15 -40.68
N GLY A 111 -2.95 42.28 -40.77
CA GLY A 111 -1.50 42.32 -41.05
C GLY A 111 -1.13 42.25 -42.53
N SER A 112 -2.11 42.26 -43.45
CA SER A 112 -1.88 42.32 -44.89
C SER A 112 -1.01 43.52 -45.27
N GLY A 113 0.06 43.26 -46.03
CA GLY A 113 1.01 44.28 -46.48
C GLY A 113 2.09 44.65 -45.45
N VAL A 114 2.06 44.07 -44.24
CA VAL A 114 3.11 44.23 -43.22
C VAL A 114 4.15 43.12 -43.36
N ARG A 115 5.44 43.48 -43.29
CA ARG A 115 6.55 42.53 -43.26
C ARG A 115 7.18 42.52 -41.88
N VAL A 116 7.28 41.34 -41.28
CA VAL A 116 7.87 41.13 -39.95
C VAL A 116 9.20 40.40 -40.11
N CYS A 117 10.25 40.90 -39.44
CA CYS A 117 11.52 40.19 -39.31
C CYS A 117 11.55 39.53 -37.92
N VAL A 118 11.57 38.20 -37.89
CA VAL A 118 11.69 37.44 -36.64
C VAL A 118 13.14 37.01 -36.47
N VAL A 119 13.78 37.51 -35.42
CA VAL A 119 15.14 37.09 -35.04
C VAL A 119 15.02 36.12 -33.88
N ASP A 120 14.99 34.83 -34.21
CA ASP A 120 14.88 33.71 -33.26
C ASP A 120 15.76 32.54 -33.75
N THR A 121 15.63 31.38 -33.12
CA THR A 121 16.42 30.17 -33.38
C THR A 121 16.10 29.48 -34.72
N GLY A 122 15.01 29.87 -35.38
CA GLY A 122 14.58 29.36 -36.68
C GLY A 122 13.07 29.16 -36.73
N VAL A 123 12.56 28.70 -37.87
CA VAL A 123 11.16 28.33 -38.08
C VAL A 123 11.10 27.12 -39.00
N ASP A 124 10.18 26.20 -38.73
CA ASP A 124 9.82 25.12 -39.68
C ASP A 124 8.76 25.68 -40.64
N THR A 125 9.05 25.61 -41.94
CA THR A 125 8.25 26.26 -43.00
C THR A 125 7.59 25.25 -43.90
#